data_AF-A0A1P8YHR8-F1
#
_entry.id   AF-A0A1P8YHR8-F1
#
_cell.length_a   1.000
_cell.length_b   1.000
_cell.length_c   1.000
_cell.angle_alpha   90.00
_cell.angle_beta   90.00
_cell.angle_gamma   90.00
#
_symmetry.space_group_name_H-M   'P 1'
#
loop_
_entity.id
_entity.type
_entity.pdbx_description
1 polymer ?
#
loop_
_entity_poly.entity_id
_entity_poly.type
_entity_poly.pdbx_seq_one_letter_code
_entity_poly.pdbx_strand_id
1 'polypeptide(L)'
;MGSASEFVVVANRLPVDLETLPDGSTRWKRSPGGLVTALEPILRGKKGAWVGWPGVPDTDLGPIVEDGIELYPVRLSAQEVADYYEGFSNATLWPLYHDVIVKPVYDRSWWNAYVEVNRRFAESTSAAAAHGATVWIQDYQLQLVPKMLRMLRPDLTIGFFLHIPFPPVELFMQMPWRREIVEGLLGADLIGFHLPGGAQNFLYLARRLAGQPTSRGNVGVRSKLGVVQVGFRNVRVGAFPISIDSGQLDELSRKKSIRDRAKQIRKELGNPDKVMLGVDRLDYTKGIDVRLNAIRELLEEGRMDPAQNIMVQLATPAGSGSRATSRCAATSRSRSAGSTASSARSAGRWCTTCTGRSPRGAYRLLRGRRRHAGDPAPGRHEPRRQGVRGLPQRPRWGPAAERVHRRRSRIAPGLPGQPARSRRRQGRDGRGAHPGPRGGQAPDARDAPSGARARRGPLGQVVPQRAGAGFGRGRRAARRRTQGLSRPTCKRAPAPGVNPGPAPLSALG
;
A
#
# COMPACT_ATOMS: atom_id res chain seq x y z
N MET A 1 24.13 25.19 -8.48
CA MET A 1 22.81 24.70 -8.92
C MET A 1 22.92 23.20 -9.12
N GLY A 2 22.00 22.41 -8.57
CA GLY A 2 22.01 20.94 -8.76
C GLY A 2 21.73 20.58 -10.22
N SER A 3 22.27 19.45 -10.68
CA SER A 3 22.04 18.93 -12.03
C SER A 3 20.65 18.32 -12.12
N ALA A 4 19.73 18.96 -12.85
CA ALA A 4 18.39 18.42 -13.02
C ALA A 4 18.43 16.99 -13.60
N SER A 5 17.64 16.09 -13.00
CA SER A 5 17.71 14.64 -13.23
C SER A 5 16.75 14.16 -14.31
N GLU A 6 17.19 13.22 -15.16
CA GLU A 6 16.35 12.59 -16.20
C GLU A 6 15.30 11.61 -15.65
N PHE A 7 15.51 11.12 -14.44
CA PHE A 7 14.61 10.19 -13.75
C PHE A 7 14.42 10.62 -12.29
N VAL A 8 13.18 10.87 -11.88
CA VAL A 8 12.85 11.36 -10.54
C VAL A 8 11.81 10.45 -9.88
N VAL A 9 12.12 9.91 -8.71
CA VAL A 9 11.15 9.24 -7.84
C VAL A 9 10.59 10.26 -6.85
N VAL A 10 9.27 10.24 -6.64
CA VAL A 10 8.59 11.15 -5.70
C VAL A 10 7.79 10.31 -4.73
N ALA A 11 8.13 10.33 -3.44
CA ALA A 11 7.46 9.54 -2.41
C ALA A 11 7.35 10.35 -1.12
N ASN A 12 6.35 10.03 -0.27
CA ASN A 12 6.12 10.78 0.96
C ASN A 12 7.35 10.86 1.89
N ARG A 13 8.22 9.85 1.90
CA ARG A 13 9.49 9.81 2.66
C ARG A 13 10.68 9.78 1.70
N LEU A 14 11.80 10.35 2.12
CA LEU A 14 13.12 10.04 1.55
C LEU A 14 13.48 8.55 1.77
N PRO A 15 14.50 8.02 1.06
CA PRO A 15 15.03 6.67 1.30
C PRO A 15 15.87 6.57 2.58
N VAL A 16 16.05 7.70 3.27
CA VAL A 16 16.78 7.88 4.52
C VAL A 16 15.91 8.69 5.49
N ASP A 17 15.94 8.33 6.77
CA ASP A 17 15.41 9.13 7.86
C ASP A 17 16.57 9.92 8.52
N LEU A 18 16.30 11.16 8.91
CA LEU A 18 17.23 11.95 9.73
C LEU A 18 17.06 11.56 11.21
N GLU A 19 18.10 10.99 11.82
CA GLU A 19 18.14 10.62 13.24
C GLU A 19 18.98 11.63 14.02
N THR A 20 18.36 12.35 14.96
CA THR A 20 19.10 13.18 15.94
C THR A 20 19.71 12.26 17.01
N LEU A 21 21.02 12.32 17.17
CA LEU A 21 21.78 11.55 18.13
C LEU A 21 21.73 12.19 19.53
N PRO A 22 22.05 11.45 20.61
CA PRO A 22 21.97 11.97 21.98
C PRO A 22 22.91 13.17 22.29
N ASP A 23 23.90 13.41 21.44
CA ASP A 23 24.83 14.54 21.51
C ASP A 23 24.32 15.79 20.75
N GLY A 24 23.12 15.72 20.16
CA GLY A 24 22.52 16.80 19.36
C GLY A 24 22.97 16.82 17.89
N SER A 25 23.93 15.99 17.49
CA SER A 25 24.29 15.84 16.07
C SER A 25 23.19 15.10 15.30
N THR A 26 23.21 15.19 13.96
CA THR A 26 22.26 14.46 13.10
C THR A 26 22.97 13.48 12.21
N ARG A 27 22.31 12.36 11.94
CA ARG A 27 22.81 11.27 11.08
C ARG A 27 21.72 10.78 10.15
N TRP A 28 22.07 10.55 8.88
CA TRP A 28 21.22 9.81 7.96
C TRP A 28 21.25 8.30 8.24
N LYS A 29 20.07 7.69 8.19
CA LYS A 29 19.86 6.26 8.38
C LYS A 29 18.88 5.77 7.34
N ARG A 30 19.30 4.81 6.53
CA ARG A 30 18.48 4.20 5.48
C ARG A 30 17.14 3.71 6.04
N SER A 31 16.05 4.21 5.49
CA SER A 31 14.70 3.92 5.96
C SER A 31 14.34 2.46 5.70
N PRO A 32 13.80 1.73 6.70
CA PRO A 32 13.36 0.35 6.50
C PRO A 32 12.05 0.34 5.68
N GLY A 33 12.14 0.20 4.35
CA GLY A 33 10.99 0.22 3.46
C GLY A 33 11.17 -0.58 2.17
N GLY A 34 10.16 -1.39 1.82
CA GLY A 34 10.18 -2.19 0.58
C GLY A 34 10.22 -1.35 -0.70
N LEU A 35 9.64 -0.14 -0.68
CA LEU A 35 9.70 0.81 -1.79
C LEU A 35 11.14 1.25 -2.08
N VAL A 36 11.90 1.61 -1.04
CA VAL A 36 13.30 2.03 -1.12
C VAL A 36 14.13 0.90 -1.72
N THR A 37 14.06 -0.30 -1.12
CA THR A 37 14.79 -1.48 -1.58
C THR A 37 14.50 -1.83 -3.04
N ALA A 38 13.27 -1.62 -3.53
CA ALA A 38 12.88 -1.92 -4.91
C ALA A 38 13.31 -0.85 -5.94
N LEU A 39 13.35 0.43 -5.56
CA LEU A 39 13.62 1.54 -6.50
C LEU A 39 15.08 2.01 -6.52
N GLU A 40 15.80 1.82 -5.42
CA GLU A 40 17.18 2.28 -5.26
C GLU A 40 18.17 1.76 -6.33
N PRO A 41 18.14 0.48 -6.77
CA PRO A 41 19.01 0.02 -7.86
C PRO A 41 18.76 0.74 -9.19
N ILE A 42 17.51 1.13 -9.47
CA ILE A 42 17.12 1.85 -10.69
C ILE A 42 17.61 3.29 -10.64
N LEU A 43 17.52 3.94 -9.48
CA LEU A 43 17.98 5.32 -9.26
C LEU A 43 19.50 5.44 -9.41
N ARG A 44 20.27 4.57 -8.75
CA ARG A 44 21.74 4.55 -8.89
C ARG A 44 22.18 4.35 -10.34
N GLY A 45 21.53 3.41 -11.05
CA GLY A 45 21.83 3.13 -12.46
C GLY A 45 21.52 4.27 -13.43
N LYS A 46 20.72 5.27 -13.01
CA LYS A 46 20.30 6.41 -13.85
C LYS A 46 20.78 7.78 -13.36
N LYS A 47 21.56 7.85 -12.27
CA LYS A 47 21.84 9.11 -11.53
C LYS A 47 20.54 9.88 -11.24
N GLY A 48 19.51 9.16 -10.80
CA GLY A 48 18.18 9.75 -10.59
C GLY A 48 18.07 10.52 -9.28
N ALA A 49 17.04 11.36 -9.19
CA ALA A 49 16.69 12.11 -8.00
C ALA A 49 15.56 11.43 -7.20
N TRP A 50 15.51 11.68 -5.88
CA TRP A 50 14.40 11.31 -4.99
C TRP A 50 13.86 12.54 -4.25
N VAL A 51 12.59 12.88 -4.48
CA VAL A 51 11.86 13.94 -3.77
C VAL A 51 11.06 13.32 -2.62
N GLY A 52 11.23 13.82 -1.39
CA GLY A 52 10.57 13.26 -0.21
C GLY A 52 10.78 14.03 1.08
N TRP A 53 9.93 13.82 2.09
CA TRP A 53 10.13 14.41 3.43
C TRP A 53 11.22 13.62 4.20
N PRO A 54 12.21 14.30 4.84
CA PRO A 54 13.29 13.67 5.62
C PRO A 54 12.85 13.00 6.93
N GLY A 55 11.56 13.07 7.27
CA GLY A 55 10.98 12.34 8.41
C GLY A 55 10.99 13.09 9.75
N VAL A 56 11.59 14.29 9.80
CA VAL A 56 11.60 15.21 10.94
C VAL A 56 10.82 16.47 10.56
N PRO A 57 9.90 16.99 11.40
CA PRO A 57 9.18 18.22 11.10
C PRO A 57 10.11 19.44 11.16
N ASP A 58 9.68 20.53 10.55
CA ASP A 58 10.29 21.87 10.64
C ASP A 58 11.79 21.95 10.34
N THR A 59 12.30 20.96 9.62
CA THR A 59 13.68 20.91 9.12
C THR A 59 13.70 21.44 7.69
N ASP A 60 14.47 22.50 7.45
CA ASP A 60 14.76 22.98 6.10
C ASP A 60 16.13 22.45 5.68
N LEU A 61 16.21 21.86 4.49
CA LEU A 61 17.39 21.21 3.95
C LEU A 61 17.43 21.44 2.44
N GLY A 62 18.55 21.96 1.94
CA GLY A 62 18.83 21.97 0.51
C GLY A 62 19.01 20.54 -0.04
N PRO A 63 19.17 20.40 -1.37
CA PRO A 63 19.45 19.11 -1.99
C PRO A 63 20.73 18.47 -1.43
N ILE A 64 20.70 17.14 -1.25
CA ILE A 64 21.78 16.34 -0.64
C ILE A 64 22.15 15.22 -1.62
N VAL A 65 23.42 14.81 -1.68
CA VAL A 65 23.82 13.62 -2.45
C VAL A 65 24.21 12.51 -1.48
N GLU A 66 23.51 11.38 -1.55
CA GLU A 66 23.76 10.19 -0.71
C GLU A 66 23.80 8.95 -1.62
N ASP A 67 24.83 8.10 -1.49
CA ASP A 67 25.03 6.89 -2.32
C ASP A 67 24.91 7.11 -3.86
N GLY A 68 25.21 8.33 -4.33
CA GLY A 68 25.10 8.72 -5.75
C GLY A 68 23.69 9.04 -6.24
N ILE A 69 22.74 9.25 -5.32
CA ILE A 69 21.36 9.67 -5.58
C ILE A 69 21.20 11.11 -5.09
N GLU A 70 20.62 11.99 -5.91
CA GLU A 70 20.27 13.35 -5.49
C GLU A 70 18.96 13.31 -4.68
N LEU A 71 19.00 13.66 -3.40
CA LEU A 71 17.85 13.75 -2.51
C LEU A 71 17.37 15.20 -2.46
N TYR A 72 16.07 15.40 -2.64
CA TYR A 72 15.39 16.69 -2.59
C TYR A 72 14.40 16.70 -1.42
N PRO A 73 14.81 17.23 -0.25
CA PRO A 73 13.98 17.25 0.94
C PRO A 73 12.76 18.15 0.77
N VAL A 74 11.58 17.65 1.15
CA VAL A 74 10.36 18.45 1.26
C VAL A 74 10.12 18.76 2.74
N ARG A 75 10.30 20.04 3.12
CA ARG A 75 9.95 20.53 4.47
C ARG A 75 8.45 20.36 4.72
N LEU A 76 8.11 19.79 5.87
CA LEU A 76 6.76 19.77 6.45
C LEU A 76 6.83 20.33 7.87
N SER A 77 5.91 21.21 8.25
CA SER A 77 5.77 21.64 9.65
C SER A 77 5.14 20.54 10.52
N ALA A 78 5.28 20.63 11.84
CA ALA A 78 4.61 19.72 12.77
C ALA A 78 3.08 19.67 12.55
N GLN A 79 2.46 20.81 12.23
CA GLN A 79 1.02 20.89 11.92
C GLN A 79 0.69 20.21 10.60
N GLU A 80 1.52 20.34 9.57
CA GLU A 80 1.32 19.62 8.30
C GLU A 80 1.52 18.11 8.44
N VAL A 81 2.44 17.66 9.29
CA VAL A 81 2.57 16.24 9.63
C VAL A 81 1.28 15.74 10.29
N ALA A 82 0.69 16.51 11.22
CA ALA A 82 -0.57 16.17 11.85
C ALA A 82 -1.76 16.15 10.85
N ASP A 83 -1.91 17.17 10.01
CA ASP A 83 -3.11 17.33 9.18
C ASP A 83 -3.05 16.59 7.83
N TYR A 84 -1.91 16.63 7.12
CA TYR A 84 -1.74 15.95 5.83
C TYR A 84 -1.42 14.46 6.00
N TYR A 85 -0.46 14.13 6.87
CA TYR A 85 0.04 12.75 6.99
C TYR A 85 -0.78 11.94 8.01
N GLU A 86 -0.96 12.41 9.24
CA GLU A 86 -1.72 11.67 10.25
C GLU A 86 -3.23 11.78 10.05
N GLY A 87 -3.71 12.97 9.65
CA GLY A 87 -5.08 13.29 9.29
C GLY A 87 -5.49 12.72 7.94
N PHE A 88 -5.34 13.49 6.86
CA PHE A 88 -5.92 13.11 5.56
C PHE A 88 -5.40 11.77 5.04
N SER A 89 -4.10 11.53 5.10
CA SER A 89 -3.50 10.31 4.58
C SER A 89 -3.87 9.10 5.44
N ASN A 90 -3.63 9.13 6.75
CA ASN A 90 -3.76 7.95 7.62
C ASN A 90 -5.12 7.81 8.36
N ALA A 91 -5.92 8.87 8.48
CA ALA A 91 -7.25 8.84 9.10
C ALA A 91 -8.42 9.08 8.11
N THR A 92 -8.16 9.53 6.87
CA THR A 92 -9.16 9.57 5.80
C THR A 92 -8.90 8.51 4.72
N LEU A 93 -7.79 8.61 3.98
CA LEU A 93 -7.52 7.75 2.82
C LEU A 93 -7.25 6.29 3.21
N TRP A 94 -6.32 6.05 4.13
CA TRP A 94 -5.94 4.69 4.56
C TRP A 94 -7.14 3.84 5.02
N PRO A 95 -7.99 4.28 5.97
CA PRO A 95 -9.17 3.51 6.37
C PRO A 95 -10.18 3.32 5.23
N LEU A 96 -10.38 4.33 4.37
CA LEU A 96 -11.34 4.24 3.27
C LEU A 96 -10.91 3.22 2.21
N TYR A 97 -9.61 3.17 1.91
CA TYR A 97 -9.05 2.33 0.85
C TYR A 97 -8.82 0.89 1.32
N HIS A 98 -8.77 0.67 2.64
CA HIS A 98 -8.80 -0.65 3.28
C HIS A 98 -10.22 -0.99 3.79
N ASP A 99 -11.20 -0.88 2.89
CA ASP A 99 -12.59 -1.32 3.05
C ASP A 99 -13.31 -0.86 4.34
N VAL A 100 -12.95 0.31 4.88
CA VAL A 100 -13.63 0.94 6.03
C VAL A 100 -13.54 0.06 7.31
N ILE A 101 -12.47 -0.73 7.46
CA ILE A 101 -12.16 -1.51 8.70
C ILE A 101 -12.20 -0.61 9.95
N VAL A 102 -11.75 0.63 9.80
CA VAL A 102 -12.01 1.74 10.73
C VAL A 102 -12.77 2.81 9.95
N LYS A 103 -13.72 3.51 10.59
CA LYS A 103 -14.47 4.60 9.95
C LYS A 103 -13.54 5.77 9.58
N PRO A 104 -13.46 6.19 8.31
CA PRO A 104 -12.76 7.40 7.90
C PRO A 104 -13.30 8.65 8.59
N VAL A 105 -12.41 9.60 8.88
CA VAL A 105 -12.76 10.95 9.31
C VAL A 105 -12.56 11.90 8.12
N TYR A 106 -13.59 12.67 7.78
CA TYR A 106 -13.55 13.66 6.70
C TYR A 106 -13.46 15.06 7.31
N ASP A 107 -12.26 15.66 7.27
CA ASP A 107 -12.02 17.02 7.76
C ASP A 107 -11.49 17.91 6.63
N ARG A 108 -12.04 19.13 6.50
CA ARG A 108 -11.68 20.08 5.44
C ARG A 108 -10.32 20.74 5.70
N SER A 109 -9.91 20.90 6.94
CA SER A 109 -8.57 21.42 7.28
C SER A 109 -7.49 20.45 6.79
N TRP A 110 -7.68 19.15 7.04
CA TRP A 110 -6.80 18.07 6.57
C TRP A 110 -6.73 18.00 5.05
N TRP A 111 -7.86 18.15 4.35
CA TRP A 111 -7.85 18.26 2.89
C TRP A 111 -7.05 19.48 2.40
N ASN A 112 -7.23 20.64 3.01
CA ASN A 112 -6.50 21.85 2.63
C ASN A 112 -4.98 21.67 2.81
N ALA A 113 -4.55 21.11 3.95
CA ALA A 113 -3.16 20.74 4.19
C ALA A 113 -2.66 19.70 3.17
N TYR A 114 -3.50 18.74 2.79
CA TYR A 114 -3.15 17.73 1.77
C TYR A 114 -2.93 18.33 0.38
N VAL A 115 -3.77 19.29 -0.03
CA VAL A 115 -3.59 20.06 -1.27
C VAL A 115 -2.30 20.89 -1.21
N GLU A 116 -2.04 21.57 -0.11
CA GLU A 116 -0.85 22.43 0.07
C GLU A 116 0.45 21.62 -0.01
N VAL A 117 0.52 20.52 0.75
CA VAL A 117 1.69 19.63 0.73
C VAL A 117 1.87 18.99 -0.65
N ASN A 118 0.79 18.52 -1.31
CA ASN A 118 0.89 18.00 -2.68
C ASN A 118 1.43 19.05 -3.67
N ARG A 119 1.11 20.35 -3.49
CA ARG A 119 1.67 21.42 -4.32
C ARG A 119 3.17 21.56 -4.10
N ARG A 120 3.62 21.61 -2.85
CA ARG A 120 5.05 21.68 -2.50
C ARG A 120 5.85 20.50 -3.04
N PHE A 121 5.27 19.29 -3.01
CA PHE A 121 5.85 18.11 -3.66
C PHE A 121 5.96 18.27 -5.19
N ALA A 122 4.95 18.82 -5.85
CA ALA A 122 4.99 19.09 -7.29
C ALA A 122 6.02 20.17 -7.67
N GLU A 123 6.16 21.23 -6.87
CA GLU A 123 7.14 22.31 -7.05
C GLU A 123 8.58 21.78 -6.87
N SER A 124 8.85 21.05 -5.78
CA SER A 124 10.13 20.40 -5.54
C SER A 124 10.50 19.41 -6.66
N THR A 125 9.52 18.64 -7.15
CA THR A 125 9.71 17.74 -8.31
C THR A 125 10.00 18.51 -9.60
N SER A 126 9.33 19.64 -9.83
CA SER A 126 9.58 20.51 -10.98
C SER A 126 11.00 21.09 -10.98
N ALA A 127 11.58 21.36 -9.80
CA ALA A 127 12.95 21.83 -9.65
C ALA A 127 14.00 20.71 -9.81
N ALA A 128 13.68 19.47 -9.39
CA ALA A 128 14.56 18.31 -9.53
C ALA A 128 14.59 17.71 -10.95
N ALA A 129 13.50 17.84 -11.72
CA ALA A 129 13.33 17.16 -13.00
C ALA A 129 13.91 17.94 -14.21
N ALA A 130 14.79 17.29 -14.98
CA ALA A 130 15.29 17.82 -16.26
C ALA A 130 14.15 18.03 -17.29
N HIS A 131 14.45 18.71 -18.40
CA HIS A 131 13.50 18.83 -19.51
C HIS A 131 13.19 17.45 -20.11
N GLY A 132 11.91 17.11 -20.28
CA GLY A 132 11.48 15.81 -20.80
C GLY A 132 11.70 14.62 -19.86
N ALA A 133 12.10 14.85 -18.61
CA ALA A 133 12.40 13.79 -17.65
C ALA A 133 11.21 12.87 -17.33
N THR A 134 11.52 11.65 -16.89
CA THR A 134 10.54 10.68 -16.41
C THR A 134 10.39 10.79 -14.89
N VAL A 135 9.19 11.13 -14.43
CA VAL A 135 8.85 11.24 -13.01
C VAL A 135 7.96 10.07 -12.60
N TRP A 136 8.29 9.40 -11.49
CA TRP A 136 7.49 8.29 -10.94
C TRP A 136 7.05 8.56 -9.50
N ILE A 137 5.80 9.01 -9.39
CA ILE A 137 5.13 9.38 -8.14
C ILE A 137 4.58 8.12 -7.44
N GLN A 138 4.77 8.05 -6.13
CA GLN A 138 4.44 6.89 -5.29
C GLN A 138 3.34 7.22 -4.28
N ASP A 139 2.31 6.37 -4.31
CA ASP A 139 1.36 6.09 -3.24
C ASP A 139 0.33 7.17 -2.86
N TYR A 140 -0.62 6.76 -2.00
CA TYR A 140 -1.87 7.49 -1.71
C TYR A 140 -1.69 8.90 -1.11
N GLN A 141 -0.52 9.23 -0.56
CA GLN A 141 -0.29 10.56 -0.01
C GLN A 141 -0.11 11.62 -1.12
N LEU A 142 0.28 11.21 -2.34
CA LEU A 142 0.70 12.11 -3.42
C LEU A 142 -0.24 12.07 -4.65
N GLN A 143 -1.54 11.84 -4.45
CA GLN A 143 -2.49 11.62 -5.54
C GLN A 143 -2.83 12.88 -6.36
N LEU A 144 -2.51 14.08 -5.88
CA LEU A 144 -2.74 15.33 -6.63
C LEU A 144 -1.49 15.80 -7.38
N VAL A 145 -0.31 15.36 -6.95
CA VAL A 145 0.98 15.68 -7.59
C VAL A 145 0.97 15.46 -9.11
N PRO A 146 0.39 14.39 -9.70
CA PRO A 146 0.44 14.20 -11.15
C PRO A 146 -0.24 15.33 -11.93
N LYS A 147 -1.41 15.82 -11.48
CA LYS A 147 -2.12 16.96 -12.12
C LYS A 147 -1.41 18.28 -11.85
N MET A 148 -0.94 18.52 -10.63
CA MET A 148 -0.22 19.73 -10.27
C MET A 148 1.08 19.87 -11.06
N LEU A 149 1.90 18.80 -11.08
CA LEU A 149 3.16 18.77 -11.84
C LEU A 149 2.91 18.89 -13.34
N ARG A 150 1.87 18.26 -13.89
CA ARG A 150 1.49 18.42 -15.31
C ARG A 150 1.22 19.87 -15.70
N MET A 151 0.63 20.66 -14.80
CA MET A 151 0.33 22.08 -15.04
C MET A 151 1.60 22.95 -14.99
N LEU A 152 2.57 22.61 -14.13
CA LEU A 152 3.87 23.29 -14.05
C LEU A 152 4.81 22.90 -15.20
N ARG A 153 4.78 21.63 -15.59
CA ARG A 153 5.78 20.96 -16.44
C ARG A 153 5.07 20.01 -17.43
N PRO A 154 4.48 20.54 -18.51
CA PRO A 154 3.78 19.72 -19.50
C PRO A 154 4.71 18.77 -20.27
N ASP A 155 6.01 19.03 -20.28
CA ASP A 155 7.07 18.28 -20.98
C ASP A 155 7.42 16.92 -20.35
N LEU A 156 7.13 16.72 -19.05
CA LEU A 156 7.54 15.51 -18.33
C LEU A 156 6.72 14.28 -18.70
N THR A 157 7.33 13.09 -18.62
CA THR A 157 6.57 11.83 -18.60
C THR A 157 6.26 11.45 -17.16
N ILE A 158 4.98 11.37 -16.78
CA ILE A 158 4.57 11.18 -15.38
C ILE A 158 3.91 9.80 -15.18
N GLY A 159 4.54 8.95 -14.39
CA GLY A 159 3.93 7.72 -13.84
C GLY A 159 3.44 7.94 -12.42
N PHE A 160 2.30 7.33 -12.06
CA PHE A 160 1.82 7.20 -10.69
C PHE A 160 1.62 5.72 -10.34
N PHE A 161 1.96 5.31 -9.13
CA PHE A 161 1.69 3.94 -8.65
C PHE A 161 1.11 3.92 -7.23
N LEU A 162 -0.02 3.23 -7.03
CA LEU A 162 -0.67 3.05 -5.72
C LEU A 162 -0.23 1.72 -5.06
N HIS A 163 0.32 1.80 -3.85
CA HIS A 163 0.81 0.62 -3.11
C HIS A 163 -0.23 0.06 -2.12
N ILE A 164 -1.33 0.78 -1.92
CA ILE A 164 -2.51 0.28 -1.18
C ILE A 164 -3.62 -0.17 -2.15
N PRO A 165 -4.65 -0.91 -1.69
CA PRO A 165 -5.80 -1.23 -2.53
C PRO A 165 -6.48 0.05 -3.04
N PHE A 166 -7.11 -0.02 -4.22
CA PHE A 166 -8.00 1.04 -4.69
C PHE A 166 -9.45 0.57 -4.50
N PRO A 167 -10.23 1.22 -3.62
CA PRO A 167 -11.45 0.63 -3.07
C PRO A 167 -12.57 0.48 -4.09
N PRO A 168 -13.59 -0.35 -3.79
CA PRO A 168 -14.84 -0.37 -4.53
C PRO A 168 -15.45 1.03 -4.68
N VAL A 169 -16.17 1.22 -5.78
CA VAL A 169 -16.79 2.49 -6.18
C VAL A 169 -17.70 3.03 -5.07
N GLU A 170 -18.49 2.16 -4.45
CA GLU A 170 -19.48 2.45 -3.42
C GLU A 170 -18.84 3.03 -2.16
N LEU A 171 -17.64 2.57 -1.81
CA LEU A 171 -16.87 3.12 -0.69
C LEU A 171 -16.21 4.43 -1.11
N PHE A 172 -15.53 4.46 -2.26
CA PHE A 172 -14.85 5.68 -2.75
C PHE A 172 -15.80 6.89 -2.87
N MET A 173 -17.06 6.66 -3.23
CA MET A 173 -18.10 7.71 -3.31
C MET A 173 -18.38 8.43 -1.99
N GLN A 174 -18.00 7.87 -0.83
CA GLN A 174 -18.13 8.53 0.47
C GLN A 174 -17.17 9.73 0.63
N MET A 175 -16.03 9.73 -0.08
CA MET A 175 -15.05 10.82 -0.01
C MET A 175 -15.66 12.12 -0.56
N PRO A 176 -15.60 13.26 0.18
CA PRO A 176 -16.08 14.55 -0.32
C PRO A 176 -15.29 15.00 -1.56
N TRP A 177 -13.96 14.91 -1.51
CA TRP A 177 -13.01 15.35 -2.56
C TRP A 177 -12.73 14.26 -3.61
N ARG A 178 -13.72 13.40 -3.86
CA ARG A 178 -13.59 12.23 -4.74
C ARG A 178 -13.29 12.58 -6.20
N ARG A 179 -13.76 13.74 -6.69
CA ARG A 179 -13.49 14.18 -8.07
C ARG A 179 -12.06 14.67 -8.18
N GLU A 180 -11.62 15.46 -7.21
CA GLU A 180 -10.31 16.09 -7.12
C GLU A 180 -9.20 15.04 -7.06
N ILE A 181 -9.38 13.96 -6.29
CA ILE A 181 -8.47 12.80 -6.28
C ILE A 181 -8.41 12.12 -7.66
N VAL A 182 -9.56 11.81 -8.29
CA VAL A 182 -9.58 11.16 -9.61
C VAL A 182 -8.93 12.04 -10.68
N GLU A 183 -9.21 13.33 -10.69
CA GLU A 183 -8.57 14.28 -11.59
C GLU A 183 -7.08 14.46 -11.31
N GLY A 184 -6.67 14.44 -10.04
CA GLY A 184 -5.29 14.46 -9.59
C GLY A 184 -4.48 13.33 -10.24
N LEU A 185 -5.00 12.10 -10.14
CA LEU A 185 -4.42 10.91 -10.75
C LEU A 185 -4.37 10.99 -12.28
N LEU A 186 -5.42 11.53 -12.93
CA LEU A 186 -5.49 11.70 -14.39
C LEU A 186 -4.47 12.72 -14.96
N GLY A 187 -3.69 13.41 -14.13
CA GLY A 187 -2.52 14.17 -14.58
C GLY A 187 -1.35 13.31 -15.09
N ALA A 188 -1.27 12.06 -14.63
CA ALA A 188 -0.28 11.08 -15.08
C ALA A 188 -0.51 10.64 -16.56
N ASP A 189 0.48 9.97 -17.13
CA ASP A 189 0.41 9.27 -18.42
C ASP A 189 0.29 7.74 -18.23
N LEU A 190 0.70 7.24 -17.06
CA LEU A 190 0.49 5.86 -16.61
C LEU A 190 0.07 5.85 -15.13
N ILE A 191 -1.03 5.17 -14.82
CA ILE A 191 -1.51 4.91 -13.46
C ILE A 191 -1.42 3.40 -13.21
N GLY A 192 -0.62 3.00 -12.22
CA GLY A 192 -0.42 1.62 -11.82
C GLY A 192 -1.06 1.27 -10.48
N PHE A 193 -1.60 0.05 -10.42
CA PHE A 193 -2.12 -0.59 -9.20
C PHE A 193 -1.48 -1.98 -9.05
N HIS A 194 -1.55 -2.61 -7.88
CA HIS A 194 -1.10 -4.01 -7.76
C HIS A 194 -1.97 -5.01 -8.53
N LEU A 195 -3.30 -4.82 -8.54
CA LEU A 195 -4.27 -5.81 -9.03
C LEU A 195 -5.20 -5.24 -10.11
N PRO A 196 -5.66 -6.07 -11.08
CA PRO A 196 -6.63 -5.65 -12.10
C PRO A 196 -7.93 -5.05 -11.55
N GLY A 197 -8.42 -5.53 -10.40
CA GLY A 197 -9.64 -5.00 -9.77
C GLY A 197 -9.51 -3.52 -9.38
N GLY A 198 -8.37 -3.10 -8.83
CA GLY A 198 -8.11 -1.68 -8.53
C GLY A 198 -8.07 -0.81 -9.79
N ALA A 199 -7.44 -1.32 -10.85
CA ALA A 199 -7.43 -0.67 -12.17
C ALA A 199 -8.84 -0.56 -12.78
N GLN A 200 -9.68 -1.59 -12.65
CA GLN A 200 -11.08 -1.58 -13.10
C GLN A 200 -11.94 -0.59 -12.30
N ASN A 201 -11.81 -0.56 -10.97
CA ASN A 201 -12.45 0.42 -10.10
C ASN A 201 -12.09 1.85 -10.54
N PHE A 202 -10.82 2.12 -10.85
CA PHE A 202 -10.38 3.42 -11.36
C PHE A 202 -10.96 3.76 -12.74
N LEU A 203 -10.95 2.82 -13.70
CA LEU A 203 -11.54 3.03 -15.04
C LEU A 203 -13.05 3.29 -14.99
N TYR A 204 -13.76 2.75 -13.99
CA TYR A 204 -15.15 3.06 -13.74
C TYR A 204 -15.32 4.46 -13.12
N LEU A 205 -14.54 4.79 -12.08
CA LEU A 205 -14.59 6.08 -11.41
C LEU A 205 -14.20 7.26 -12.32
N ALA A 206 -13.18 7.10 -13.17
CA ALA A 206 -12.80 8.10 -14.17
C ALA A 206 -13.97 8.41 -15.14
N ARG A 207 -14.71 7.39 -15.57
CA ARG A 207 -15.93 7.56 -16.38
C ARG A 207 -17.06 8.22 -15.58
N ARG A 208 -17.27 7.83 -14.32
CA ARG A 208 -18.42 8.22 -13.50
C ARG A 208 -18.29 9.61 -12.85
N LEU A 209 -17.09 9.99 -12.42
CA LEU A 209 -16.83 11.22 -11.65
C LEU A 209 -16.21 12.35 -12.48
N ALA A 210 -15.29 12.00 -13.38
CA ALA A 210 -14.59 12.95 -14.26
C ALA A 210 -15.15 12.99 -15.70
N GLY A 211 -16.16 12.16 -16.01
CA GLY A 211 -16.85 12.14 -17.30
C GLY A 211 -16.02 11.61 -18.48
N GLN A 212 -14.82 11.08 -18.22
CA GLN A 212 -13.85 10.77 -19.28
C GLN A 212 -14.17 9.44 -19.99
N PRO A 213 -14.02 9.34 -21.32
CA PRO A 213 -14.14 8.08 -22.03
C PRO A 213 -13.08 7.06 -21.56
N THR A 214 -13.52 5.86 -21.18
CA THR A 214 -12.61 4.77 -20.78
C THR A 214 -12.79 3.50 -21.60
N SER A 215 -11.71 2.74 -21.77
CA SER A 215 -11.74 1.37 -22.32
C SER A 215 -12.67 0.46 -21.50
N ARG A 216 -13.41 -0.44 -22.16
CA ARG A 216 -14.35 -1.39 -21.52
C ARG A 216 -13.81 -2.81 -21.34
N GLY A 217 -12.62 -3.12 -21.84
CA GLY A 217 -11.98 -4.42 -21.68
C GLY A 217 -11.40 -4.65 -20.28
N ASN A 218 -11.17 -5.92 -19.93
CA ASN A 218 -10.48 -6.27 -18.69
C ASN A 218 -9.00 -5.88 -18.73
N VAL A 219 -8.49 -5.33 -17.63
CA VAL A 219 -7.07 -5.03 -17.44
C VAL A 219 -6.32 -6.34 -17.18
N GLY A 220 -5.21 -6.55 -17.88
CA GLY A 220 -4.33 -7.70 -17.66
C GLY A 220 -3.27 -7.43 -16.58
N VAL A 221 -2.69 -8.50 -16.03
CA VAL A 221 -1.47 -8.38 -15.20
C VAL A 221 -0.30 -8.08 -16.14
N ARG A 222 0.36 -6.93 -15.96
CA ARG A 222 1.48 -6.41 -16.77
C ARG A 222 1.21 -6.41 -18.29
N SER A 223 -0.05 -6.40 -18.69
CA SER A 223 -0.50 -6.58 -20.09
C SER A 223 -1.92 -6.02 -20.24
N LYS A 224 -2.40 -5.84 -21.48
CA LYS A 224 -3.78 -5.36 -21.78
C LYS A 224 -4.17 -4.15 -20.91
N LEU A 225 -3.41 -3.06 -21.02
CA LEU A 225 -3.65 -1.85 -20.24
C LEU A 225 -5.00 -1.22 -20.62
N GLY A 226 -5.70 -0.68 -19.62
CA GLY A 226 -6.83 0.21 -19.84
C GLY A 226 -6.36 1.59 -20.33
N VAL A 227 -7.29 2.35 -20.89
CA VAL A 227 -7.06 3.72 -21.36
C VAL A 227 -8.19 4.63 -20.87
N VAL A 228 -7.83 5.81 -20.38
CA VAL A 228 -8.73 6.96 -20.17
C VAL A 228 -8.31 8.06 -21.14
N GLN A 229 -9.23 8.51 -21.99
CA GLN A 229 -8.99 9.68 -22.83
C GLN A 229 -9.24 10.94 -22.00
N VAL A 230 -8.27 11.86 -21.96
CA VAL A 230 -8.34 13.12 -21.20
C VAL A 230 -7.98 14.26 -22.15
N GLY A 231 -8.99 14.78 -22.85
CA GLY A 231 -8.80 15.70 -23.97
C GLY A 231 -7.96 15.04 -25.08
N PHE A 232 -6.79 15.61 -25.36
CA PHE A 232 -5.84 15.10 -26.35
C PHE A 232 -4.87 14.03 -25.81
N ARG A 233 -4.82 13.79 -24.48
CA ARG A 233 -3.95 12.77 -23.88
C ARG A 233 -4.68 11.45 -23.67
N ASN A 234 -3.93 10.35 -23.72
CA ASN A 234 -4.39 9.02 -23.33
C ASN A 234 -3.64 8.56 -22.07
N VAL A 235 -4.34 8.50 -20.95
CA VAL A 235 -3.80 8.00 -19.68
C VAL A 235 -3.92 6.49 -19.66
N ARG A 236 -2.80 5.77 -19.57
CA ARG A 236 -2.78 4.31 -19.49
C ARG A 236 -3.03 3.86 -18.05
N VAL A 237 -3.75 2.76 -17.87
CA VAL A 237 -4.09 2.21 -16.54
C VAL A 237 -3.73 0.73 -16.50
N GLY A 238 -2.97 0.28 -15.50
CA GLY A 238 -2.40 -1.07 -15.47
C GLY A 238 -2.30 -1.72 -14.10
N ALA A 239 -2.18 -3.05 -14.11
CA ALA A 239 -1.89 -3.85 -12.92
C ALA A 239 -0.45 -4.38 -12.94
N PHE A 240 0.38 -3.91 -12.02
CA PHE A 240 1.77 -4.29 -11.84
C PHE A 240 1.97 -4.72 -10.38
N PRO A 241 1.73 -6.00 -10.04
CA PRO A 241 1.93 -6.48 -8.66
C PRO A 241 3.42 -6.36 -8.32
N ILE A 242 3.71 -5.69 -7.19
CA ILE A 242 5.07 -5.51 -6.70
C ILE A 242 5.61 -6.84 -6.17
N SER A 243 6.94 -6.94 -6.11
CA SER A 243 7.63 -8.09 -5.52
C SER A 243 8.89 -7.62 -4.80
N ILE A 244 9.65 -8.57 -4.29
CA ILE A 244 10.94 -8.37 -3.62
C ILE A 244 12.08 -8.86 -4.53
N ASP A 245 13.32 -8.51 -4.19
CA ASP A 245 14.48 -9.24 -4.69
C ASP A 245 14.51 -10.62 -4.02
N SER A 246 13.87 -11.58 -4.67
CA SER A 246 13.75 -12.96 -4.19
C SER A 246 15.10 -13.69 -4.19
N GLY A 247 16.04 -13.33 -5.08
CA GLY A 247 17.36 -13.94 -5.17
C GLY A 247 18.23 -13.51 -3.98
N GLN A 248 18.34 -12.19 -3.78
CA GLN A 248 19.09 -11.63 -2.65
C GLN A 248 18.56 -12.12 -1.31
N LEU A 249 17.23 -12.24 -1.14
CA LEU A 249 16.65 -12.72 0.12
C LEU A 249 16.91 -14.22 0.35
N ASP A 250 16.84 -15.05 -0.69
CA ASP A 250 17.19 -16.48 -0.60
C ASP A 250 18.65 -16.66 -0.19
N GLU A 251 19.59 -15.97 -0.85
CA GLU A 251 21.02 -15.98 -0.49
C GLU A 251 21.26 -15.51 0.95
N LEU A 252 20.61 -14.42 1.37
CA LEU A 252 20.72 -13.89 2.73
C LEU A 252 20.24 -14.93 3.76
N SER A 253 19.14 -15.64 3.49
CA SER A 253 18.59 -16.67 4.37
C SER A 253 19.53 -17.87 4.59
N ARG A 254 20.38 -18.17 3.59
CA ARG A 254 21.31 -19.31 3.61
C ARG A 254 22.58 -19.05 4.42
N LYS A 255 22.92 -17.78 4.71
CA LYS A 255 24.15 -17.41 5.43
C LYS A 255 24.26 -18.13 6.79
N LYS A 256 25.45 -18.63 7.10
CA LYS A 256 25.72 -19.40 8.34
C LYS A 256 25.27 -18.66 9.60
N SER A 257 25.58 -17.36 9.70
CA SER A 257 25.19 -16.50 10.82
C SER A 257 23.67 -16.41 11.02
N ILE A 258 22.90 -16.31 9.93
CA ILE A 258 21.43 -16.27 9.98
C ILE A 258 20.88 -17.64 10.41
N ARG A 259 21.39 -18.74 9.85
CA ARG A 259 21.00 -20.11 10.23
C ARG A 259 21.33 -20.42 11.69
N ASP A 260 22.48 -19.96 12.18
CA ASP A 260 22.89 -20.16 13.58
C ASP A 260 22.08 -19.28 14.54
N ARG A 261 21.76 -18.02 14.17
CA ARG A 261 20.81 -17.20 14.95
C ARG A 261 19.41 -17.81 14.97
N ALA A 262 18.93 -18.42 13.88
CA ALA A 262 17.65 -19.12 13.86
C ALA A 262 17.61 -20.34 14.80
N LYS A 263 18.69 -21.14 14.84
CA LYS A 263 18.85 -22.21 15.85
C LYS A 263 18.86 -21.65 17.27
N GLN A 264 19.58 -20.54 17.49
CA GLN A 264 19.66 -19.89 18.80
C GLN A 264 18.27 -19.41 19.26
N ILE A 265 17.48 -18.79 18.38
CA ILE A 265 16.10 -18.38 18.67
C ILE A 265 15.24 -19.58 19.07
N ARG A 266 15.32 -20.72 18.35
CA ARG A 266 14.58 -21.94 18.76
C ARG A 266 15.00 -22.42 20.15
N LYS A 267 16.29 -22.37 20.48
CA LYS A 267 16.80 -22.71 21.82
C LYS A 267 16.34 -21.73 22.90
N GLU A 268 16.32 -20.43 22.60
CA GLU A 268 15.80 -19.36 23.48
C GLU A 268 14.30 -19.55 23.77
N LEU A 269 13.53 -20.06 22.80
CA LEU A 269 12.12 -20.40 22.94
C LEU A 269 11.85 -21.78 23.59
N GLY A 270 12.89 -22.50 24.04
CA GLY A 270 12.75 -23.80 24.73
C GLY A 270 12.73 -25.03 23.82
N ASN A 271 13.12 -24.90 22.55
CA ASN A 271 13.06 -25.94 21.50
C ASN A 271 11.64 -26.54 21.28
N PRO A 272 10.62 -25.72 21.01
CA PRO A 272 9.29 -26.22 20.63
C PRO A 272 9.37 -26.98 19.31
N ASP A 273 8.43 -27.90 19.05
CA ASP A 273 8.27 -28.54 17.73
C ASP A 273 7.94 -27.50 16.65
N LYS A 274 6.95 -26.64 16.92
CA LYS A 274 6.44 -25.65 15.95
C LYS A 274 6.56 -24.23 16.47
N VAL A 275 7.08 -23.36 15.60
CA VAL A 275 7.12 -21.90 15.80
C VAL A 275 6.24 -21.28 14.71
N MET A 276 5.14 -20.67 15.12
CA MET A 276 4.33 -19.78 14.29
C MET A 276 4.90 -18.36 14.41
N LEU A 277 4.90 -17.61 13.30
CA LEU A 277 5.52 -16.28 13.23
C LEU A 277 4.58 -15.30 12.52
N GLY A 278 4.34 -14.15 13.16
CA GLY A 278 3.78 -12.95 12.54
C GLY A 278 4.80 -11.83 12.56
N VAL A 279 4.96 -11.10 11.46
CA VAL A 279 5.84 -9.93 11.35
C VAL A 279 5.10 -8.84 10.59
N ASP A 280 4.67 -7.81 11.30
CA ASP A 280 3.74 -6.81 10.76
C ASP A 280 4.00 -5.43 11.38
N ARG A 281 3.57 -4.37 10.70
CA ARG A 281 3.32 -3.08 11.39
C ARG A 281 2.10 -3.27 12.30
N LEU A 282 2.09 -2.62 13.47
CA LEU A 282 0.93 -2.60 14.35
C LEU A 282 -0.17 -1.71 13.74
N ASP A 283 -0.98 -2.32 12.88
CA ASP A 283 -1.92 -1.67 11.98
C ASP A 283 -3.19 -2.55 11.86
N TYR A 284 -4.37 -1.95 11.92
CA TYR A 284 -5.65 -2.68 11.94
C TYR A 284 -5.90 -3.49 10.65
N THR A 285 -5.21 -3.18 9.56
CA THR A 285 -5.28 -3.93 8.30
C THR A 285 -4.61 -5.32 8.36
N LYS A 286 -3.93 -5.67 9.47
CA LYS A 286 -3.05 -6.85 9.57
C LYS A 286 -3.64 -8.06 10.31
N GLY A 287 -4.88 -7.98 10.81
CA GLY A 287 -5.56 -9.11 11.45
C GLY A 287 -4.73 -9.79 12.55
N ILE A 288 -3.95 -9.01 13.30
CA ILE A 288 -3.12 -9.51 14.41
C ILE A 288 -4.03 -10.11 15.49
N ASP A 289 -5.13 -9.42 15.78
CA ASP A 289 -6.21 -9.86 16.64
C ASP A 289 -6.87 -11.16 16.16
N VAL A 290 -7.17 -11.28 14.86
CA VAL A 290 -7.73 -12.51 14.26
C VAL A 290 -6.79 -13.71 14.47
N ARG A 291 -5.49 -13.53 14.20
CA ARG A 291 -4.47 -14.58 14.42
C ARG A 291 -4.38 -14.99 15.89
N LEU A 292 -4.37 -14.03 16.82
CA LEU A 292 -4.30 -14.31 18.26
C LEU A 292 -5.57 -14.98 18.78
N ASN A 293 -6.76 -14.56 18.32
CA ASN A 293 -8.03 -15.19 18.70
C ASN A 293 -8.10 -16.64 18.21
N ALA A 294 -7.68 -16.93 16.97
CA ALA A 294 -7.65 -18.28 16.42
C ALA A 294 -6.68 -19.20 17.18
N ILE A 295 -5.52 -18.69 17.61
CA ILE A 295 -4.57 -19.46 18.44
C ILE A 295 -5.16 -19.75 19.82
N ARG A 296 -5.82 -18.76 20.43
CA ARG A 296 -6.56 -18.95 21.70
C ARG A 296 -7.62 -20.03 21.56
N GLU A 297 -8.45 -19.98 20.53
CA GLU A 297 -9.50 -20.98 20.28
C GLU A 297 -8.92 -22.39 20.07
N LEU A 298 -7.81 -22.52 19.33
CA LEU A 298 -7.12 -23.81 19.19
C LEU A 298 -6.55 -24.37 20.50
N LEU A 299 -6.17 -23.50 21.45
CA LEU A 299 -5.72 -23.89 22.79
C LEU A 299 -6.92 -24.26 23.69
N GLU A 300 -8.00 -23.46 23.66
CA GLU A 300 -9.25 -23.70 24.41
C GLU A 300 -9.94 -25.00 23.96
N GLU A 301 -9.90 -25.32 22.66
CA GLU A 301 -10.42 -26.57 22.09
C GLU A 301 -9.47 -27.79 22.26
N GLY A 302 -8.30 -27.62 22.89
CA GLY A 302 -7.31 -28.70 23.06
C GLY A 302 -6.67 -29.21 21.76
N ARG A 303 -6.80 -28.46 20.66
CA ARG A 303 -6.29 -28.81 19.32
C ARG A 303 -4.85 -28.36 19.09
N MET A 304 -4.26 -27.65 20.05
CA MET A 304 -2.87 -27.20 20.06
C MET A 304 -2.26 -27.48 21.43
N ASP A 305 -1.11 -28.15 21.46
CA ASP A 305 -0.36 -28.36 22.70
C ASP A 305 0.53 -27.12 22.99
N PRO A 306 0.29 -26.35 24.07
CA PRO A 306 1.11 -25.19 24.43
C PRO A 306 2.54 -25.54 24.87
N ALA A 307 2.86 -26.81 25.14
CA ALA A 307 4.23 -27.24 25.42
C ALA A 307 5.08 -27.39 24.13
N GLN A 308 4.44 -27.68 22.99
CA GLN A 308 5.12 -27.98 21.71
C GLN A 308 4.94 -26.89 20.64
N ASN A 309 4.00 -25.97 20.83
CA ASN A 309 3.64 -24.96 19.84
C ASN A 309 3.77 -23.56 20.46
N ILE A 310 4.53 -22.68 19.81
CA ILE A 310 4.66 -21.27 20.21
C ILE A 310 4.31 -20.33 19.05
N MET A 311 3.72 -19.18 19.38
CA MET A 311 3.53 -18.06 18.45
C MET A 311 4.43 -16.90 18.86
N VAL A 312 5.18 -16.38 17.88
CA VAL A 312 5.95 -15.14 18.02
C VAL A 312 5.29 -14.09 17.13
N GLN A 313 4.77 -13.00 17.71
CA GLN A 313 4.31 -11.84 16.96
C GLN A 313 5.30 -10.70 17.13
N LEU A 314 5.98 -10.35 16.04
CA LEU A 314 6.78 -9.13 15.94
C LEU A 314 5.86 -8.03 15.37
N ALA A 315 5.59 -7.00 16.17
CA ALA A 315 4.74 -5.88 15.79
C ALA A 315 5.59 -4.59 15.79
N THR A 316 6.01 -4.13 14.61
CA THR A 316 6.72 -2.86 14.47
C THR A 316 5.75 -1.71 14.77
N PRO A 317 6.08 -0.77 15.67
CA PRO A 317 5.24 0.40 15.91
C PRO A 317 4.99 1.16 14.61
N ALA A 318 3.72 1.37 14.24
CA ALA A 318 3.37 2.39 13.26
C ALA A 318 3.51 3.79 13.92
N GLY A 319 3.79 4.81 13.11
CA GLY A 319 4.10 6.18 13.57
C GLY A 319 3.11 6.73 14.60
N SER A 320 3.64 7.48 15.56
CA SER A 320 3.07 7.67 16.90
C SER A 320 1.79 8.51 17.03
N GLY A 321 1.35 9.27 16.02
CA GLY A 321 0.26 10.25 16.20
C GLY A 321 -1.15 9.82 15.78
N SER A 322 -1.33 8.75 14.98
CA SER A 322 -2.67 8.28 14.60
C SER A 322 -3.46 7.76 15.81
N ARG A 323 -4.59 8.42 16.14
CA ARG A 323 -5.51 8.01 17.22
C ARG A 323 -6.13 6.62 17.01
N ALA A 324 -6.12 6.10 15.76
CA ALA A 324 -6.53 4.73 15.47
C ALA A 324 -5.44 3.72 15.85
N THR A 325 -4.17 4.04 15.58
CA THR A 325 -3.01 3.23 15.99
C THR A 325 -2.91 3.13 17.51
N SER A 326 -3.11 4.25 18.21
CA SER A 326 -3.11 4.27 19.68
C SER A 326 -4.31 3.51 20.27
N ARG A 327 -5.48 3.49 19.61
CA ARG A 327 -6.58 2.58 19.98
C ARG A 327 -6.20 1.11 19.81
N CYS A 328 -5.59 0.69 18.70
CA CYS A 328 -5.10 -0.69 18.56
C CYS A 328 -4.10 -1.08 19.66
N ALA A 329 -3.17 -0.17 20.00
CA ALA A 329 -2.22 -0.38 21.09
C ALA A 329 -2.87 -0.36 22.49
N ALA A 330 -3.96 0.38 22.68
CA ALA A 330 -4.73 0.40 23.93
C ALA A 330 -5.60 -0.85 24.10
N THR A 331 -6.26 -1.32 23.04
CA THR A 331 -7.11 -2.52 23.07
C THR A 331 -6.27 -3.80 23.28
N SER A 332 -5.05 -3.87 22.74
CA SER A 332 -4.14 -4.99 23.02
C SER A 332 -3.67 -5.00 24.48
N ARG A 333 -3.33 -3.82 25.04
CA ARG A 333 -2.97 -3.68 26.47
C ARG A 333 -4.14 -3.99 27.41
N SER A 334 -5.33 -3.46 27.14
CA SER A 334 -6.50 -3.67 28.01
C SER A 334 -6.99 -5.11 28.00
N ARG A 335 -6.95 -5.81 26.86
CA ARG A 335 -7.24 -7.26 26.81
C ARG A 335 -6.22 -8.10 27.56
N SER A 336 -4.93 -7.73 27.57
CA SER A 336 -3.93 -8.43 28.41
C SER A 336 -4.10 -8.19 29.92
N ALA A 337 -4.62 -7.02 30.33
CA ALA A 337 -4.89 -6.70 31.73
C ALA A 337 -6.25 -7.22 32.24
N GLY A 338 -7.23 -7.37 31.33
CA GLY A 338 -8.58 -7.84 31.68
C GLY A 338 -8.66 -9.34 32.02
N SER A 339 -7.68 -10.16 31.62
CA SER A 339 -7.66 -11.60 31.90
C SER A 339 -6.94 -11.98 33.20
N THR A 340 -6.34 -11.04 33.93
CA THR A 340 -5.54 -11.32 35.13
C THR A 340 -6.31 -11.25 36.45
N ALA A 341 -7.64 -11.11 36.42
CA ALA A 341 -8.48 -10.85 37.60
C ALA A 341 -9.56 -11.91 37.92
N SER A 342 -9.55 -13.08 37.26
CA SER A 342 -10.23 -14.30 37.74
C SER A 342 -9.63 -15.54 37.07
N SER A 343 -9.56 -16.66 37.80
CA SER A 343 -8.99 -17.96 37.37
C SER A 343 -7.53 -17.94 36.84
N ALA A 344 -6.57 -17.73 37.74
CA ALA A 344 -5.15 -18.00 37.49
C ALA A 344 -4.50 -18.83 38.62
N ARG A 345 -5.06 -20.01 38.91
CA ARG A 345 -4.30 -21.12 39.52
C ARG A 345 -4.02 -22.12 38.40
N SER A 346 -2.74 -22.47 38.22
CA SER A 346 -2.20 -23.44 37.25
C SER A 346 -2.57 -23.28 35.75
N ALA A 347 -1.89 -22.37 35.03
CA ALA A 347 -1.42 -22.57 33.64
C ALA A 347 -0.53 -21.40 33.16
N GLY A 348 0.37 -21.68 32.20
CA GLY A 348 0.99 -20.73 31.25
C GLY A 348 1.39 -19.32 31.70
N ARG A 349 2.70 -19.06 31.84
CA ARG A 349 3.22 -17.69 31.92
C ARG A 349 3.22 -17.05 30.53
N TRP A 350 2.47 -15.97 30.35
CA TRP A 350 2.54 -15.11 29.17
C TRP A 350 3.78 -14.21 29.24
N CYS A 351 4.46 -13.98 28.12
CA CYS A 351 5.55 -13.02 28.02
C CYS A 351 5.31 -12.08 26.83
N THR A 352 4.88 -10.86 27.13
CA THR A 352 4.60 -9.81 26.13
C THR A 352 5.68 -8.73 26.25
N THR A 353 6.78 -8.87 25.51
CA THR A 353 7.90 -7.91 25.53
C THR A 353 7.79 -6.89 24.39
N CYS A 354 7.20 -5.74 24.68
CA CYS A 354 7.34 -4.54 23.86
C CYS A 354 8.68 -3.84 24.21
N THR A 355 9.78 -4.28 23.60
CA THR A 355 11.12 -3.69 23.85
C THR A 355 11.34 -2.40 23.07
N GLY A 356 10.96 -1.27 23.69
CA GLY A 356 11.58 0.01 23.40
C GLY A 356 12.91 0.15 24.17
N ARG A 357 13.99 0.50 23.45
CA ARG A 357 15.40 0.70 23.89
C ARG A 357 16.27 -0.55 24.16
N SER A 358 17.54 -0.33 23.77
CA SER A 358 18.81 -1.08 23.82
C SER A 358 18.99 -2.29 24.76
N PRO A 359 19.79 -3.32 24.37
CA PRO A 359 19.99 -4.53 25.16
C PRO A 359 21.18 -4.46 26.14
N ARG A 360 20.92 -4.52 27.44
CA ARG A 360 21.86 -5.04 28.45
C ARG A 360 21.12 -5.93 29.45
N GLY A 361 21.73 -7.07 29.77
CA GLY A 361 21.05 -8.27 30.25
C GLY A 361 20.45 -8.24 31.67
N ALA A 362 19.50 -9.15 31.90
CA ALA A 362 19.60 -10.22 32.90
C ALA A 362 18.31 -11.07 32.90
N TYR A 363 18.43 -12.39 32.69
CA TYR A 363 17.33 -13.34 32.95
C TYR A 363 17.77 -14.35 34.02
N ARG A 364 17.13 -14.29 35.19
CA ARG A 364 17.43 -15.18 36.34
C ARG A 364 16.42 -16.34 36.35
N LEU A 365 16.89 -17.54 36.05
CA LEU A 365 16.08 -18.77 36.09
C LEU A 365 15.96 -19.30 37.53
N LEU A 366 14.73 -19.44 38.02
CA LEU A 366 14.41 -20.15 39.27
C LEU A 366 13.85 -21.54 38.96
N ARG A 367 14.53 -22.60 39.41
CA ARG A 367 14.04 -23.99 39.36
C ARG A 367 13.31 -24.33 40.66
N GLY A 368 12.06 -24.79 40.58
CA GLY A 368 11.31 -25.33 41.71
C GLY A 368 11.32 -26.86 41.73
N ARG A 369 11.61 -27.48 42.89
CA ARG A 369 11.44 -28.92 43.13
C ARG A 369 9.97 -29.24 43.47
N ARG A 370 9.48 -30.42 43.08
CA ARG A 370 8.17 -30.95 43.52
C ARG A 370 8.24 -31.52 44.95
N ARG A 371 7.11 -31.52 45.66
CA ARG A 371 6.80 -32.43 46.79
C ARG A 371 5.36 -32.94 46.67
N HIS A 372 5.09 -34.09 47.29
CA HIS A 372 3.84 -34.85 47.21
C HIS A 372 2.74 -34.36 48.17
N ALA A 373 1.54 -34.91 48.01
CA ALA A 373 0.29 -34.52 48.69
C ALA A 373 -0.05 -35.39 49.92
N GLY A 374 -0.99 -34.91 50.74
CA GLY A 374 -1.70 -35.65 51.81
C GLY A 374 -2.73 -34.76 52.54
N ASP A 375 -4.03 -34.99 52.25
CA ASP A 375 -5.20 -35.23 53.13
C ASP A 375 -5.33 -34.61 54.58
N PRO A 376 -6.56 -34.46 55.16
CA PRO A 376 -7.50 -33.38 54.82
C PRO A 376 -8.27 -32.71 56.01
N ALA A 377 -8.97 -31.59 55.71
CA ALA A 377 -10.09 -30.98 56.50
C ALA A 377 -9.75 -30.40 57.92
N PRO A 378 -10.66 -29.67 58.63
CA PRO A 378 -12.04 -29.22 58.30
C PRO A 378 -12.28 -27.70 58.55
N GLY A 379 -13.55 -27.24 58.44
CA GLY A 379 -14.01 -25.98 59.08
C GLY A 379 -15.00 -25.15 58.25
N ARG A 380 -16.20 -24.89 58.80
CA ARG A 380 -17.26 -24.04 58.19
C ARG A 380 -17.13 -22.59 58.64
N HIS A 381 -17.68 -21.64 57.87
CA HIS A 381 -18.73 -20.72 58.35
C HIS A 381 -19.28 -19.82 57.23
N GLU A 382 -20.60 -19.63 57.22
CA GLU A 382 -21.34 -18.72 56.33
C GLU A 382 -22.44 -18.04 57.17
N PRO A 383 -22.68 -16.73 57.00
CA PRO A 383 -23.93 -16.10 57.41
C PRO A 383 -24.68 -15.42 56.26
N ARG A 384 -26.01 -15.61 56.26
CA ARG A 384 -26.99 -15.07 55.31
C ARG A 384 -27.29 -13.57 55.55
N ARG A 385 -27.80 -12.85 54.53
CA ARG A 385 -29.22 -12.39 54.47
C ARG A 385 -29.57 -11.48 53.26
N GLN A 386 -30.80 -11.67 52.74
CA GLN A 386 -31.77 -10.69 52.16
C GLN A 386 -31.29 -9.84 50.95
N GLY A 387 -31.97 -9.71 49.80
CA GLY A 387 -33.42 -9.53 49.50
C GLY A 387 -33.62 -8.07 49.01
N VAL A 388 -34.31 -7.68 47.92
CA VAL A 388 -35.65 -8.08 47.41
C VAL A 388 -35.92 -7.45 46.00
N ARG A 389 -36.59 -8.19 45.08
CA ARG A 389 -37.43 -7.81 43.88
C ARG A 389 -36.91 -6.90 42.73
N GLY A 390 -37.29 -7.23 41.48
CA GLY A 390 -37.66 -6.17 40.49
C GLY A 390 -37.67 -6.35 38.94
N LEU A 391 -38.11 -7.47 38.33
CA LEU A 391 -38.66 -7.57 36.93
C LEU A 391 -37.85 -7.06 35.69
N PRO A 392 -38.26 -7.34 34.42
CA PRO A 392 -39.05 -8.44 33.88
C PRO A 392 -38.26 -9.31 32.86
N GLN A 393 -38.86 -10.43 32.42
CA GLN A 393 -38.24 -11.36 31.46
C GLN A 393 -38.29 -10.88 29.99
N ARG A 394 -37.35 -11.38 29.17
CA ARG A 394 -37.44 -11.42 27.70
C ARG A 394 -37.30 -12.87 27.20
N PRO A 395 -37.96 -13.25 26.09
CA PRO A 395 -38.24 -14.65 25.77
C PRO A 395 -37.03 -15.43 25.27
N ARG A 396 -36.96 -16.71 25.66
CA ARG A 396 -36.06 -17.71 25.07
C ARG A 396 -36.54 -18.06 23.67
N TRP A 397 -35.65 -18.00 22.69
CA TRP A 397 -35.81 -18.70 21.41
C TRP A 397 -34.97 -19.99 21.45
N GLY A 398 -35.61 -21.13 21.17
CA GLY A 398 -34.94 -22.42 21.06
C GLY A 398 -34.20 -22.60 19.73
N PRO A 399 -33.29 -23.58 19.62
CA PRO A 399 -32.51 -23.80 18.41
C PRO A 399 -33.37 -24.46 17.31
N ALA A 400 -33.60 -23.75 16.22
CA ALA A 400 -34.15 -24.32 14.99
C ALA A 400 -33.01 -24.89 14.12
N ALA A 401 -33.18 -26.13 13.64
CA ALA A 401 -32.11 -26.91 13.05
C ALA A 401 -31.81 -26.59 11.56
N GLU A 402 -30.54 -26.80 11.23
CA GLU A 402 -29.99 -27.28 9.95
C GLU A 402 -30.85 -27.23 8.68
N ARG A 403 -30.34 -26.53 7.65
CA ARG A 403 -30.33 -27.09 6.29
C ARG A 403 -29.15 -26.57 5.46
N VAL A 404 -28.08 -27.37 5.41
CA VAL A 404 -26.86 -27.08 4.64
C VAL A 404 -26.98 -27.65 3.22
N HIS A 405 -26.96 -26.79 2.20
CA HIS A 405 -26.79 -27.24 0.81
C HIS A 405 -25.30 -27.56 0.50
N ARG A 406 -24.89 -28.80 0.76
CA ARG A 406 -23.65 -29.37 0.19
C ARG A 406 -23.95 -30.07 -1.13
N ARG A 407 -23.64 -29.43 -2.26
CA ARG A 407 -23.44 -30.17 -3.53
C ARG A 407 -22.08 -30.89 -3.47
N ARG A 408 -22.11 -32.20 -3.23
CA ARG A 408 -20.96 -33.10 -3.43
C ARG A 408 -21.03 -33.70 -4.83
N SER A 409 -20.03 -33.44 -5.67
CA SER A 409 -19.77 -34.24 -6.86
C SER A 409 -19.29 -35.63 -6.40
N ARG A 410 -20.01 -36.70 -6.77
CA ARG A 410 -19.56 -38.08 -6.52
C ARG A 410 -18.72 -38.56 -7.70
N ILE A 411 -17.55 -39.10 -7.40
CA ILE A 411 -16.82 -40.03 -8.26
C ILE A 411 -17.30 -41.46 -7.91
N ALA A 412 -17.36 -42.36 -8.89
CA ALA A 412 -17.64 -43.79 -8.71
C ALA A 412 -16.51 -44.64 -9.34
N PRO A 413 -16.32 -45.93 -8.95
CA PRO A 413 -14.99 -46.57 -9.00
C PRO A 413 -14.87 -47.89 -9.80
N GLY A 414 -13.62 -48.29 -10.13
CA GLY A 414 -13.20 -49.66 -10.48
C GLY A 414 -13.43 -50.10 -11.94
N LEU A 415 -12.67 -51.01 -12.58
CA LEU A 415 -11.55 -51.92 -12.24
C LEU A 415 -10.76 -52.28 -13.55
N PRO A 416 -9.94 -53.37 -13.61
CA PRO A 416 -8.47 -53.48 -13.57
C PRO A 416 -7.75 -53.33 -14.95
N GLY A 417 -6.44 -53.51 -15.16
CA GLY A 417 -5.27 -53.69 -14.26
C GLY A 417 -4.10 -54.51 -14.87
N GLN A 418 -2.85 -54.05 -14.69
CA GLN A 418 -1.54 -54.69 -15.04
C GLN A 418 -1.13 -54.85 -16.53
N PRO A 419 0.18 -55.04 -16.86
CA PRO A 419 1.41 -54.77 -16.09
C PRO A 419 2.43 -53.84 -16.81
N ALA A 420 3.46 -53.40 -16.08
CA ALA A 420 4.56 -52.59 -16.60
C ALA A 420 5.56 -53.39 -17.46
N ARG A 421 6.19 -52.73 -18.45
CA ARG A 421 7.44 -53.20 -19.07
C ARG A 421 8.57 -52.21 -18.86
N SER A 422 9.67 -52.71 -18.31
CA SER A 422 10.94 -52.01 -18.20
C SER A 422 11.71 -52.04 -19.53
N ARG A 423 12.56 -51.04 -19.77
CA ARG A 423 13.74 -51.19 -20.64
C ARG A 423 14.99 -50.68 -19.91
N ARG A 424 15.95 -51.59 -19.76
CA ARG A 424 17.33 -51.38 -19.31
C ARG A 424 18.27 -51.60 -20.51
N ARG A 425 19.54 -51.23 -20.29
CA ARG A 425 20.75 -51.45 -21.13
C ARG A 425 20.95 -50.45 -22.27
N GLN A 426 22.10 -49.79 -22.47
CA GLN A 426 23.56 -49.98 -22.15
C GLN A 426 24.38 -50.42 -23.37
N GLY A 427 25.52 -49.75 -23.57
CA GLY A 427 26.63 -50.14 -24.45
C GLY A 427 26.56 -49.56 -25.87
N ARG A 428 27.67 -49.20 -26.53
CA ARG A 428 29.10 -49.24 -26.14
C ARG A 428 29.96 -48.33 -27.03
N ASP A 429 31.09 -47.86 -26.48
CA ASP A 429 32.47 -47.70 -27.00
C ASP A 429 32.73 -47.54 -28.53
N GLY A 430 33.66 -46.70 -29.03
CA GLY A 430 34.62 -45.79 -28.37
C GLY A 430 35.85 -45.45 -29.27
N ARG A 431 36.82 -44.67 -28.72
CA ARG A 431 38.15 -44.27 -29.27
C ARG A 431 38.12 -43.24 -30.44
N GLY A 432 39.04 -42.26 -30.57
CA GLY A 432 40.13 -41.79 -29.69
C GLY A 432 41.05 -40.73 -30.38
N ALA A 433 41.97 -40.13 -29.60
CA ALA A 433 43.13 -39.29 -30.00
C ALA A 433 43.00 -37.76 -30.21
N HIS A 434 43.95 -37.03 -29.58
CA HIS A 434 44.40 -35.63 -29.74
C HIS A 434 45.51 -35.53 -30.82
N PRO A 435 46.17 -34.37 -31.13
CA PRO A 435 46.09 -33.00 -30.57
C PRO A 435 45.87 -31.86 -31.63
N GLY A 436 45.96 -30.58 -31.23
CA GLY A 436 45.99 -29.39 -32.13
C GLY A 436 47.37 -29.13 -32.78
N PRO A 437 47.77 -27.87 -33.15
CA PRO A 437 47.28 -26.58 -32.64
C PRO A 437 47.32 -25.33 -33.60
N ARG A 438 47.12 -24.13 -33.03
CA ARG A 438 47.62 -22.77 -33.42
C ARG A 438 47.04 -22.00 -34.64
N GLY A 439 46.83 -20.69 -34.37
CA GLY A 439 46.93 -19.57 -35.33
C GLY A 439 45.66 -19.26 -36.14
N GLY A 440 45.26 -18.00 -36.35
CA GLY A 440 45.76 -16.75 -35.80
C GLY A 440 45.09 -15.52 -36.45
N GLN A 441 44.99 -14.42 -35.68
CA GLN A 441 44.86 -13.00 -36.10
C GLN A 441 43.75 -12.56 -37.08
N ALA A 442 43.05 -11.49 -36.67
CA ALA A 442 42.37 -10.56 -37.57
C ALA A 442 43.39 -9.72 -38.36
N PRO A 443 42.93 -8.90 -39.32
CA PRO A 443 43.19 -7.47 -39.12
C PRO A 443 41.95 -6.58 -39.26
N ASP A 444 42.22 -5.30 -39.05
CA ASP A 444 41.29 -4.22 -38.70
C ASP A 444 41.09 -3.24 -39.87
N ALA A 445 40.26 -2.22 -39.64
CA ALA A 445 40.37 -0.87 -40.20
C ALA A 445 39.90 -0.57 -41.65
N ARG A 446 38.85 0.27 -41.69
CA ARG A 446 38.83 1.66 -42.24
C ARG A 446 38.12 2.01 -43.58
N ASP A 447 37.73 3.29 -43.55
CA ASP A 447 37.42 4.25 -44.62
C ASP A 447 36.10 4.17 -45.42
N ALA A 448 35.21 5.10 -45.07
CA ALA A 448 34.35 5.81 -46.04
C ALA A 448 35.15 6.96 -46.66
N PRO A 449 34.77 7.48 -47.85
CA PRO A 449 33.98 8.73 -47.80
C PRO A 449 33.01 8.99 -48.98
N SER A 450 32.08 9.93 -48.73
CA SER A 450 31.53 10.94 -49.67
C SER A 450 30.82 10.54 -50.97
N GLY A 451 29.64 11.14 -51.22
CA GLY A 451 29.01 11.14 -52.55
C GLY A 451 27.63 11.80 -52.58
N ALA A 452 27.55 13.12 -52.77
CA ALA A 452 26.28 13.85 -52.86
C ALA A 452 25.85 14.14 -54.32
N ARG A 453 24.56 13.94 -54.63
CA ARG A 453 23.76 14.58 -55.71
C ARG A 453 22.30 14.13 -55.52
N ALA A 454 21.32 14.97 -55.17
CA ALA A 454 20.73 16.13 -55.87
C ALA A 454 19.58 15.78 -56.86
N ARG A 455 18.35 15.89 -56.35
CA ARG A 455 17.08 16.37 -56.97
C ARG A 455 16.64 15.85 -58.35
N ARG A 456 15.38 15.36 -58.43
CA ARG A 456 14.35 15.84 -59.41
C ARG A 456 12.90 15.38 -59.08
N GLY A 457 12.00 16.36 -59.03
CA GLY A 457 10.59 16.40 -59.49
C GLY A 457 9.59 15.23 -59.28
N PRO A 458 8.37 15.49 -58.73
CA PRO A 458 7.24 14.56 -58.73
C PRO A 458 6.25 14.80 -59.89
N LEU A 459 5.52 13.76 -60.32
CA LEU A 459 4.33 13.83 -61.18
C LEU A 459 3.34 12.70 -60.84
N GLY A 460 2.04 12.94 -61.04
CA GLY A 460 1.02 11.88 -61.09
C GLY A 460 -0.12 11.97 -60.06
N GLN A 461 -1.09 12.86 -60.28
CA GLN A 461 -2.44 12.70 -59.72
C GLN A 461 -3.21 11.67 -60.55
N VAL A 462 -4.01 10.81 -59.91
CA VAL A 462 -5.13 10.10 -60.56
C VAL A 462 -6.36 10.12 -59.65
N VAL A 463 -7.46 10.60 -60.20
CA VAL A 463 -8.83 10.55 -59.64
C VAL A 463 -9.60 9.47 -60.39
N PRO A 464 -10.60 8.82 -59.77
CA PRO A 464 -11.83 8.53 -60.51
C PRO A 464 -13.08 9.14 -59.86
N GLN A 465 -14.06 9.45 -60.73
CA GLN A 465 -15.29 10.15 -60.39
C GLN A 465 -16.42 9.22 -59.93
N ARG A 466 -17.50 9.87 -59.47
CA ARG A 466 -18.81 9.33 -59.10
C ARG A 466 -19.48 8.49 -60.21
N ALA A 467 -20.31 7.55 -59.77
CA ALA A 467 -21.63 7.30 -60.35
C ALA A 467 -22.70 7.49 -59.24
N GLY A 468 -23.94 7.77 -59.60
CA GLY A 468 -25.02 8.08 -58.64
C GLY A 468 -26.41 7.63 -59.10
N ALA A 469 -27.44 8.25 -58.53
CA ALA A 469 -28.86 7.90 -58.57
C ALA A 469 -29.27 6.66 -57.73
N GLY A 470 -30.43 6.65 -57.06
CA GLY A 470 -31.34 7.75 -56.79
C GLY A 470 -32.75 7.31 -56.34
N PHE A 471 -33.32 8.04 -55.37
CA PHE A 471 -34.76 8.07 -54.97
C PHE A 471 -35.43 6.76 -54.45
N GLY A 472 -36.41 6.81 -53.55
CA GLY A 472 -36.88 7.98 -52.79
C GLY A 472 -38.03 7.74 -51.79
N ARG A 473 -38.12 8.66 -50.82
CA ARG A 473 -39.32 9.22 -50.15
C ARG A 473 -40.40 8.29 -49.55
N GLY A 474 -40.59 8.43 -48.23
CA GLY A 474 -41.86 8.15 -47.53
C GLY A 474 -42.02 9.03 -46.28
N ARG A 475 -42.93 10.01 -46.30
CA ARG A 475 -43.22 10.92 -45.16
C ARG A 475 -44.23 10.28 -44.20
N ARG A 476 -44.15 10.62 -42.90
CA ARG A 476 -45.29 11.21 -42.14
C ARG A 476 -44.81 11.83 -40.83
N ALA A 477 -45.50 12.89 -40.41
CA ALA A 477 -45.26 13.61 -39.16
C ALA A 477 -46.49 13.49 -38.25
N ALA A 478 -46.30 13.65 -36.94
CA ALA A 478 -47.38 13.87 -35.99
C ALA A 478 -46.97 14.91 -34.94
N ARG A 479 -47.79 15.94 -34.75
CA ARG A 479 -47.67 16.97 -33.70
C ARG A 479 -48.71 16.71 -32.61
N ARG A 480 -48.37 17.01 -31.36
CA ARG A 480 -49.21 17.47 -30.21
C ARG A 480 -48.19 17.79 -29.09
N ARG A 481 -48.05 18.99 -28.48
CA ARG A 481 -49.00 19.90 -27.78
C ARG A 481 -49.86 19.13 -26.76
N THR A 482 -49.97 19.49 -25.48
CA THR A 482 -49.44 20.63 -24.68
C THR A 482 -49.70 20.33 -23.20
N GLN A 483 -48.85 20.82 -22.28
CA GLN A 483 -49.07 21.18 -20.86
C GLN A 483 -47.68 21.13 -20.17
N GLY A 484 -47.23 22.09 -19.36
CA GLY A 484 -47.92 23.27 -18.81
C GLY A 484 -47.96 23.22 -17.29
N LEU A 485 -46.80 23.40 -16.62
CA LEU A 485 -46.72 23.56 -15.17
C LEU A 485 -45.65 24.59 -14.80
N SER A 486 -45.95 25.39 -13.78
CA SER A 486 -45.36 26.70 -13.54
C SER A 486 -44.10 26.70 -12.67
N ARG A 487 -43.30 27.75 -12.82
CA ARG A 487 -42.26 28.14 -11.85
C ARG A 487 -42.88 28.41 -10.46
N PRO A 488 -42.14 28.12 -9.38
CA PRO A 488 -42.13 28.97 -8.20
C PRO A 488 -40.90 29.89 -8.23
N THR A 489 -41.13 31.18 -8.46
CA THR A 489 -40.18 32.23 -8.07
C THR A 489 -40.23 32.39 -6.56
N CYS A 490 -39.09 32.36 -5.86
CA CYS A 490 -38.99 32.85 -4.49
C CYS A 490 -38.00 34.03 -4.43
N LYS A 491 -38.38 35.07 -3.69
CA LYS A 491 -37.74 36.39 -3.69
C LYS A 491 -36.52 36.43 -2.77
N ARG A 492 -35.54 37.30 -3.10
CA ARG A 492 -34.55 37.79 -2.13
C ARG A 492 -35.21 38.77 -1.15
N ALA A 493 -34.85 38.66 0.13
CA ALA A 493 -34.95 39.68 1.18
C ALA A 493 -33.90 39.31 2.27
N PRO A 494 -33.48 40.21 3.19
CA PRO A 494 -32.06 40.56 3.26
C PRO A 494 -31.30 40.00 4.47
N ALA A 495 -29.96 40.14 4.43
CA ALA A 495 -29.08 39.83 5.54
C ALA A 495 -29.17 40.89 6.65
N PRO A 496 -29.00 40.53 7.94
CA PRO A 496 -28.81 41.49 9.01
C PRO A 496 -27.41 42.10 8.93
N GLY A 497 -27.33 43.43 8.90
CA GLY A 497 -26.07 44.16 8.91
C GLY A 497 -25.44 44.19 10.31
N VAL A 498 -24.11 44.13 10.36
CA VAL A 498 -23.31 44.51 11.53
C VAL A 498 -22.44 45.69 11.11
N ASN A 499 -22.56 46.80 11.83
CA ASN A 499 -21.81 48.03 11.56
C ASN A 499 -20.32 47.87 11.93
N PRO A 500 -19.38 48.37 11.11
CA PRO A 500 -17.99 48.55 11.53
C PRO A 500 -17.83 49.84 12.34
N GLY A 501 -17.37 49.71 13.59
CA GLY A 501 -16.88 50.83 14.41
C GLY A 501 -15.40 51.15 14.10
N PRO A 502 -14.92 52.39 14.36
CA PRO A 502 -13.73 52.92 13.71
C PRO A 502 -12.40 52.53 14.37
N ALA A 503 -11.34 52.55 13.56
CA ALA A 503 -9.95 52.51 14.02
C ALA A 503 -9.44 53.91 14.42
N PRO A 504 -8.60 54.04 15.46
CA PRO A 504 -7.81 55.24 15.71
C PRO A 504 -6.43 55.17 15.04
N LEU A 505 -5.92 56.33 14.66
CA LEU A 505 -4.57 56.54 14.12
C LEU A 505 -3.51 56.66 15.23
N SER A 506 -2.32 56.12 14.93
CA SER A 506 -0.98 56.62 15.29
C SER A 506 -0.68 57.17 16.69
N ALA A 507 0.30 56.57 17.37
CA ALA A 507 1.35 57.31 18.10
C ALA A 507 2.65 56.49 18.18
N LEU A 508 3.78 57.21 18.26
CA LEU A 508 5.14 56.68 18.42
C LEU A 508 5.36 56.04 19.81
N GLY A 509 6.31 55.10 19.88
CA GLY A 509 6.76 54.44 21.12
C GLY A 509 7.62 53.23 20.82
#